data_AF-A0A6M0PD44-F1
#
_entry.id   AF-A0A6M0PD44-F1
#
_cell.length_a   1.000
_cell.length_b   1.000
_cell.length_c   1.000
_cell.angle_alpha   90.00
_cell.angle_beta   90.00
_cell.angle_gamma   90.00
#
_symmetry.space_group_name_H-M   'P 1'
#
loop_
_entity.id
_entity.type
_entity.pdbx_description
1 polymer ?
#
loop_
_entity_poly.entity_id
_entity_poly.type
_entity_poly.pdbx_seq_one_letter_code
_entity_poly.pdbx_strand_id
1 'polypeptide(L)'
;MIKHITVNNKNIEIVEDNINSKYYIYNYFNNRTIIGNKEVVDHLVENSHLSIESPLYNFVEHKKKINILDFSLLKFKMPYSYIAKVGQYTKLTNMNVLVLISLILSALFIFLNLDFYKFDFKEIKANIIYYVIVCYLTQLFILMLHEISHYYYYYEFFQPKYSVFGITFRYFSLFLFFTSVPFIDLMDKKNKEKLILAGIKTQIFIMGIFSIYGLLFGYNTYFQLIYCLNFLSIAFNLLPFFKLDGYWYASSILRSNNYMIYFFDMLKRRKQFNFVVFIMGIINILMIFLLIIYSFLSLCNLFIK
;
A
#
# COMPACT_ATOMS: atom_id res chain seq x y z
N MET A 1 -16.56 5.93 16.63
CA MET A 1 -17.66 5.64 15.68
C MET A 1 -17.53 6.61 14.51
N ILE A 2 -17.67 6.16 13.25
CA ILE A 2 -17.58 7.07 12.10
C ILE A 2 -18.89 7.87 11.98
N LYS A 3 -18.80 9.20 11.95
CA LYS A 3 -19.91 10.09 11.59
C LYS A 3 -19.81 10.45 10.11
N HIS A 4 -20.94 10.40 9.40
CA HIS A 4 -21.02 10.80 8.00
C HIS A 4 -21.75 12.13 7.89
N ILE A 5 -21.20 13.05 7.11
CA ILE A 5 -21.84 14.31 6.77
C ILE A 5 -21.73 14.57 5.27
N THR A 6 -22.59 15.45 4.78
CA THR A 6 -22.57 15.92 3.39
C THR A 6 -22.37 17.42 3.39
N VAL A 7 -21.30 17.88 2.74
CA VAL A 7 -20.97 19.31 2.59
C VAL A 7 -20.73 19.60 1.12
N ASN A 8 -21.42 20.59 0.55
CA ASN A 8 -21.46 20.87 -0.89
C ASN A 8 -21.68 19.61 -1.76
N ASN A 9 -22.62 18.74 -1.36
CA ASN A 9 -22.89 17.46 -2.02
C ASN A 9 -21.68 16.49 -2.06
N LYS A 10 -20.67 16.69 -1.20
CA LYS A 10 -19.53 15.79 -1.03
C LYS A 10 -19.67 15.01 0.28
N ASN A 11 -19.40 13.71 0.22
CA ASN A 11 -19.45 12.86 1.41
C ASN A 11 -18.15 12.98 2.19
N ILE A 12 -18.28 13.29 3.48
CA ILE A 12 -17.17 13.42 4.43
C ILE A 12 -17.40 12.45 5.59
N GLU A 13 -16.32 11.79 6.02
CA GLU A 13 -16.28 10.93 7.20
C GLU A 13 -15.47 11.57 8.31
N ILE A 14 -15.96 11.46 9.54
CA ILE A 14 -15.35 12.03 10.72
C ILE A 14 -15.17 10.94 11.77
N VAL A 15 -13.97 10.86 12.33
CA VAL A 15 -13.65 9.98 13.45
C VAL A 15 -12.97 10.79 14.55
N GLU A 16 -13.46 10.62 15.78
CA GLU A 16 -12.91 11.26 16.97
C GLU A 16 -11.76 10.43 17.56
N ASP A 17 -10.66 11.11 17.89
CA ASP A 17 -9.58 10.62 18.74
C ASP A 17 -9.92 10.95 20.19
N ASN A 18 -10.47 9.97 20.90
CA ASN A 18 -10.88 10.12 22.31
C ASN A 18 -9.72 10.49 23.25
N ILE A 19 -8.46 10.25 22.86
CA ILE A 19 -7.30 10.48 23.72
C ILE A 19 -6.80 11.92 23.59
N ASN A 20 -6.77 12.45 22.37
CA ASN A 20 -6.19 13.77 22.08
C ASN A 20 -7.21 14.86 21.80
N SER A 21 -8.52 14.56 21.90
CA SER A 21 -9.63 15.47 21.56
C SER A 21 -9.50 16.08 20.16
N LYS A 22 -9.03 15.27 19.20
CA LYS A 22 -8.83 15.64 17.80
C LYS A 22 -9.82 14.90 16.92
N TYR A 23 -10.13 15.47 15.76
CA TYR A 23 -11.02 14.86 14.78
C TYR A 23 -10.28 14.62 13.48
N TYR A 24 -10.36 13.41 12.97
CA TYR A 24 -9.87 13.05 11.65
C TYR A 24 -11.03 13.16 10.66
N ILE A 25 -10.88 14.04 9.68
CA ILE A 25 -11.93 14.41 8.74
C ILE A 25 -11.46 14.03 7.34
N TYR A 26 -12.14 13.06 6.73
CA TYR A 26 -11.78 12.48 5.45
C TYR A 26 -12.80 12.83 4.37
N ASN A 27 -12.33 13.40 3.26
CA ASN A 27 -13.15 13.75 2.11
C ASN A 27 -12.94 12.75 0.96
N TYR A 28 -14.01 11.99 0.64
CA TYR A 28 -13.98 11.00 -0.44
C TYR A 28 -13.75 11.60 -1.83
N PHE A 29 -14.17 12.85 -2.06
CA PHE A 29 -14.07 13.49 -3.37
C PHE A 29 -12.62 13.69 -3.81
N ASN A 30 -11.73 14.05 -2.88
CA ASN A 30 -10.33 14.36 -3.17
C ASN A 30 -9.32 13.43 -2.47
N ASN A 31 -9.79 12.44 -1.70
CA ASN A 31 -8.96 11.50 -0.93
C ASN A 31 -7.97 12.23 0.00
N ARG A 32 -8.47 13.26 0.71
CA ARG A 32 -7.69 14.03 1.69
C ARG A 32 -8.24 13.80 3.09
N THR A 33 -7.34 13.64 4.04
CA THR A 33 -7.64 13.67 5.47
C THR A 33 -7.03 14.93 6.06
N ILE A 34 -7.79 15.64 6.88
CA ILE A 34 -7.28 16.71 7.75
C ILE A 34 -7.50 16.32 9.21
N ILE A 35 -6.69 16.89 10.09
CA ILE A 35 -6.84 16.77 11.53
C ILE A 35 -7.35 18.13 12.03
N GLY A 36 -8.53 18.14 12.63
CA GLY A 36 -9.20 19.33 13.16
C GLY A 36 -9.53 19.21 14.64
N ASN A 37 -10.05 20.30 15.20
CA ASN A 37 -10.68 20.33 16.52
C ASN A 37 -12.21 20.24 16.38
N LYS A 38 -12.92 20.32 17.52
CA LYS A 38 -14.38 20.28 17.55
C LYS A 38 -15.01 21.42 16.75
N GLU A 39 -14.46 22.63 16.81
CA GLU A 39 -14.96 23.80 16.06
C GLU A 39 -14.98 23.56 14.55
N VAL A 40 -13.94 22.94 14.00
CA VAL A 40 -13.89 22.58 12.57
C VAL A 40 -15.00 21.59 12.21
N VAL A 41 -15.27 20.62 13.10
CA VAL A 41 -16.34 19.63 12.89
C VAL A 41 -17.71 20.29 12.97
N ASP A 42 -17.95 21.09 14.01
CA ASP A 42 -19.21 21.79 14.22
C ASP A 42 -19.49 22.74 13.04
N HIS A 43 -18.48 23.49 12.59
CA HIS A 43 -18.59 24.33 11.40
C HIS A 43 -18.98 23.54 10.14
N LEU A 44 -18.42 22.34 9.92
CA LEU A 44 -18.79 21.50 8.76
C LEU A 44 -20.18 20.86 8.90
N VAL A 45 -20.63 20.61 10.13
CA VAL A 45 -21.96 20.06 10.40
C VAL A 45 -23.04 21.12 10.24
N GLU A 46 -22.78 22.33 10.73
CA GLU A 46 -23.72 23.46 10.69
C GLU A 46 -23.82 24.07 9.29
N ASN A 47 -22.72 24.09 8.52
CA ASN A 47 -22.67 24.68 7.20
C ASN A 47 -22.61 23.60 6.11
N SER A 48 -23.79 23.12 5.69
CA SER A 48 -23.93 22.18 4.58
C SER A 48 -23.48 22.76 3.23
N HIS A 49 -23.48 24.10 3.10
CA HIS A 49 -23.03 24.83 1.93
C HIS A 49 -21.92 25.83 2.30
N LEU A 50 -20.68 25.52 1.91
CA LEU A 50 -19.52 26.38 2.14
C LEU A 50 -19.31 27.33 0.95
N SER A 51 -19.18 28.63 1.25
CA SER A 51 -18.75 29.64 0.30
C SER A 51 -17.23 29.60 0.09
N ILE A 52 -16.76 30.24 -1.00
CA ILE A 52 -15.33 30.33 -1.37
C ILE A 52 -14.49 30.99 -0.26
N GLU A 53 -15.10 31.87 0.53
CA GLU A 53 -14.47 32.58 1.64
C GLU A 53 -14.16 31.68 2.83
N SER A 54 -14.83 30.52 2.92
CA SER A 54 -14.58 29.58 4.02
C SER A 54 -13.16 29.01 3.94
N PRO A 55 -12.41 28.97 5.07
CA PRO A 55 -11.08 28.37 5.10
C PRO A 55 -11.10 26.87 4.75
N LEU A 56 -12.25 26.21 4.89
CA LEU A 56 -12.44 24.79 4.58
C LEU A 56 -12.89 24.54 3.14
N TYR A 57 -13.20 25.59 2.37
CA TYR A 57 -13.67 25.45 0.99
C TYR A 57 -12.67 24.70 0.11
N ASN A 58 -11.37 25.00 0.24
CA ASN A 58 -10.33 24.28 -0.49
C ASN A 58 -10.30 22.79 -0.13
N PHE A 59 -10.50 22.45 1.14
CA PHE A 59 -10.53 21.06 1.57
C PHE A 59 -11.75 20.31 1.01
N VAL A 60 -12.90 20.96 0.89
CA VAL A 60 -14.13 20.34 0.40
C VAL A 60 -14.15 20.24 -1.13
N GLU A 61 -13.87 21.34 -1.83
CA GLU A 61 -14.08 21.44 -3.29
C GLU A 61 -12.84 21.18 -4.13
N HIS A 62 -11.63 21.46 -3.63
CA HIS A 62 -10.46 21.38 -4.50
C HIS A 62 -9.86 19.96 -4.52
N LYS A 63 -9.50 19.52 -5.72
CA LYS A 63 -8.69 18.32 -5.90
C LYS A 63 -7.31 18.53 -5.26
N LYS A 64 -6.74 17.46 -4.71
CA LYS A 64 -5.37 17.47 -4.20
C LYS A 64 -4.41 17.90 -5.32
N LYS A 65 -3.50 18.84 -5.04
CA LYS A 65 -2.45 19.24 -5.99
C LYS A 65 -1.70 18.00 -6.48
N ILE A 66 -1.49 17.93 -7.79
CA ILE A 66 -0.75 16.82 -8.42
C ILE A 66 0.68 16.86 -7.91
N ASN A 67 1.14 15.73 -7.37
CA ASN A 67 2.55 15.51 -7.08
C ASN A 67 3.13 14.76 -8.27
N ILE A 68 4.12 15.34 -8.96
CA ILE A 68 4.74 14.73 -10.14
C ILE A 68 5.39 13.38 -9.78
N LEU A 69 5.84 13.23 -8.53
CA LEU A 69 6.44 11.98 -8.03
C LEU A 69 5.41 10.95 -7.56
N ASP A 70 4.12 11.30 -7.45
CA ASP A 70 3.04 10.42 -6.97
C ASP A 70 1.72 10.81 -7.66
N PHE A 71 1.49 10.21 -8.85
CA PHE A 71 0.34 10.48 -9.68
C PHE A 71 -0.65 9.31 -9.65
N SER A 72 -1.85 9.54 -9.11
CA SER A 72 -2.92 8.55 -9.15
C SER A 72 -3.53 8.45 -10.54
N LEU A 73 -3.37 7.31 -11.19
CA LEU A 73 -3.88 7.04 -12.54
C LEU A 73 -5.38 6.76 -12.54
N LEU A 74 -5.82 5.85 -11.66
CA LEU A 74 -7.20 5.38 -11.59
C LEU A 74 -7.64 5.27 -10.14
N LYS A 75 -8.91 5.58 -9.88
CA LYS A 75 -9.54 5.44 -8.57
C LYS A 75 -10.94 4.86 -8.72
N PHE A 76 -11.24 3.87 -7.90
CA PHE A 76 -12.52 3.19 -7.86
C PHE A 76 -13.08 3.26 -6.45
N LYS A 77 -14.32 3.72 -6.35
CA LYS A 77 -15.07 3.72 -5.10
C LYS A 77 -15.96 2.49 -5.07
N MET A 78 -15.78 1.64 -4.06
CA MET A 78 -16.55 0.41 -3.90
C MET A 78 -17.31 0.39 -2.57
N PRO A 79 -18.58 -0.08 -2.54
CA PRO A 79 -19.30 -0.30 -1.29
C PRO A 79 -18.63 -1.41 -0.45
N TYR A 80 -18.66 -1.25 0.86
CA TYR A 80 -18.01 -2.19 1.78
C TYR A 80 -18.52 -3.63 1.64
N SER A 81 -19.82 -3.83 1.38
CA SER A 81 -20.48 -5.14 1.43
C SER A 81 -19.88 -6.15 0.45
N TYR A 82 -19.37 -5.66 -0.70
CA TYR A 82 -18.70 -6.49 -1.68
C TYR A 82 -17.30 -6.90 -1.21
N ILE A 83 -16.54 -5.94 -0.68
CA ILE A 83 -15.15 -6.19 -0.29
C ILE A 83 -15.09 -7.04 0.98
N ALA A 84 -16.02 -6.85 1.92
CA ALA A 84 -16.09 -7.68 3.13
C ALA A 84 -16.36 -9.16 2.82
N LYS A 85 -17.14 -9.45 1.77
CA LYS A 85 -17.36 -10.83 1.29
C LYS A 85 -16.12 -11.41 0.64
N VAL A 86 -15.52 -10.67 -0.30
CA VAL A 86 -14.32 -11.12 -1.02
C VAL A 86 -13.14 -11.25 -0.07
N GLY A 87 -12.98 -10.34 0.89
CA GLY A 87 -11.87 -10.29 1.83
C GLY A 87 -11.89 -11.38 2.91
N GLN A 88 -12.89 -12.28 2.97
CA GLN A 88 -12.96 -13.32 4.00
C GLN A 88 -11.75 -14.27 3.98
N TYR A 89 -11.12 -14.49 2.82
CA TYR A 89 -9.88 -15.28 2.73
C TYR A 89 -8.76 -14.67 3.59
N THR A 90 -8.80 -13.36 3.87
CA THR A 90 -7.81 -12.67 4.70
C THR A 90 -7.69 -13.32 6.07
N LYS A 91 -8.80 -13.79 6.65
CA LYS A 91 -8.79 -14.51 7.93
C LYS A 91 -7.84 -15.71 7.91
N LEU A 92 -7.91 -16.52 6.86
CA LEU A 92 -7.08 -17.72 6.68
C LEU A 92 -5.63 -17.34 6.37
N THR A 93 -5.45 -16.48 5.37
CA THR A 93 -4.12 -16.10 4.85
C THR A 93 -3.28 -15.30 5.84
N ASN A 94 -3.89 -14.75 6.90
CA ASN A 94 -3.21 -14.03 7.96
C ASN A 94 -3.06 -14.83 9.27
N MET A 95 -3.48 -16.10 9.32
CA MET A 95 -3.19 -16.97 10.45
C MET A 95 -1.69 -17.22 10.56
N ASN A 96 -1.07 -16.78 11.66
CA ASN A 96 0.39 -16.85 11.84
C ASN A 96 0.97 -18.26 11.60
N VAL A 97 0.27 -19.31 12.03
CA VAL A 97 0.68 -20.71 11.83
C VAL A 97 0.70 -21.06 10.34
N LEU A 98 -0.33 -20.71 9.58
CA LEU A 98 -0.39 -20.99 8.14
C LEU A 98 0.63 -20.18 7.34
N VAL A 99 0.87 -18.93 7.72
CA VAL A 99 1.93 -18.10 7.13
C VAL A 99 3.30 -18.72 7.40
N LEU A 100 3.57 -19.18 8.62
CA LEU A 100 4.82 -19.85 8.98
C LEU A 100 5.01 -21.15 8.20
N ILE A 101 3.98 -21.99 8.09
CA ILE A 101 4.00 -23.20 7.27
C ILE A 101 4.29 -22.83 5.80
N SER A 102 3.65 -21.78 5.28
CA SER A 102 3.87 -21.31 3.91
C SER A 102 5.31 -20.86 3.66
N LEU A 103 5.94 -20.19 4.64
CA LEU A 103 7.36 -19.83 4.60
C LEU A 103 8.26 -21.06 4.58
N ILE A 104 8.01 -22.03 5.46
CA ILE A 104 8.79 -23.28 5.53
C ILE A 104 8.67 -24.06 4.22
N LEU A 105 7.47 -24.19 3.68
CA LEU A 105 7.23 -24.86 2.39
C LEU A 105 7.93 -24.14 1.24
N SER A 106 7.93 -22.80 1.24
CA SER A 106 8.65 -22.01 0.23
C SER A 106 10.15 -22.21 0.32
N ALA A 107 10.73 -22.19 1.52
CA ALA A 107 12.14 -22.46 1.74
C ALA A 107 12.52 -23.90 1.33
N LEU A 108 11.69 -24.88 1.68
CA LEU A 108 11.89 -26.29 1.30
C LEU A 108 11.83 -26.47 -0.22
N PHE A 109 10.85 -25.85 -0.89
CA PHE A 109 10.72 -25.91 -2.34
C PHE A 109 11.97 -25.37 -3.04
N ILE A 110 12.47 -24.21 -2.61
CA ILE A 110 13.69 -23.60 -3.13
C ILE A 110 14.90 -24.52 -2.89
N PHE A 111 15.03 -25.07 -1.68
CA PHE A 111 16.16 -25.93 -1.32
C PHE A 111 16.19 -27.24 -2.11
N LEU A 112 15.04 -27.89 -2.32
CA LEU A 112 14.94 -29.14 -3.06
C LEU A 112 15.08 -28.95 -4.58
N ASN A 113 14.83 -27.74 -5.09
CA ASN A 113 14.84 -27.44 -6.51
C ASN A 113 15.86 -26.33 -6.81
N LEU A 114 17.15 -26.55 -6.54
CA LEU A 114 18.20 -25.55 -6.79
C LEU A 114 18.26 -25.11 -8.27
N ASP A 115 17.86 -25.99 -9.18
CA ASP A 115 17.78 -25.73 -10.62
C ASP A 115 16.54 -24.91 -11.03
N PHE A 116 15.64 -24.60 -10.09
CA PHE A 116 14.42 -23.83 -10.32
C PHE A 116 14.68 -22.45 -10.94
N TYR A 117 15.84 -21.87 -10.70
CA TYR A 117 16.22 -20.55 -11.24
C TYR A 117 16.83 -20.61 -12.64
N LYS A 118 16.96 -21.80 -13.24
CA LYS A 118 17.43 -21.96 -14.62
C LYS A 118 16.26 -21.76 -15.59
N PHE A 119 16.12 -20.53 -16.07
CA PHE A 119 15.10 -20.16 -17.06
C PHE A 119 15.49 -20.57 -18.48
N ASP A 120 14.54 -21.09 -19.26
CA ASP A 120 14.72 -21.22 -20.71
C ASP A 120 14.49 -19.88 -21.41
N PHE A 121 15.57 -19.10 -21.54
CA PHE A 121 15.51 -17.80 -22.21
C PHE A 121 15.18 -17.88 -23.70
N LYS A 122 15.41 -19.02 -24.36
CA LYS A 122 15.03 -19.19 -25.78
C LYS A 122 13.51 -19.29 -25.88
N GLU A 123 12.89 -20.07 -25.02
CA GLU A 123 11.44 -20.20 -24.93
C GLU A 123 10.77 -18.85 -24.59
N ILE A 124 11.31 -18.13 -23.61
CA ILE A 124 10.82 -16.80 -23.21
C ILE A 124 10.90 -15.83 -24.38
N LYS A 125 12.04 -15.79 -25.08
CA LYS A 125 12.24 -14.86 -26.20
C LYS A 125 11.28 -15.15 -27.35
N ALA A 126 11.02 -16.42 -27.65
CA ALA A 126 10.11 -16.81 -28.72
C ALA A 126 8.65 -16.37 -28.47
N ASN A 127 8.22 -16.37 -27.21
CA ASN A 127 6.83 -16.09 -26.82
C ASN A 127 6.69 -14.88 -25.88
N ILE A 128 7.61 -13.90 -25.98
CA ILE A 128 7.79 -12.84 -24.98
C ILE A 128 6.50 -12.08 -24.65
N ILE A 129 5.68 -11.77 -25.65
CA ILE A 129 4.42 -11.04 -25.47
C ILE A 129 3.47 -11.83 -24.57
N TYR A 130 3.33 -13.13 -24.83
CA TYR A 130 2.44 -13.98 -24.05
C TYR A 130 2.92 -14.14 -22.60
N TYR A 131 4.23 -14.36 -22.41
CA TYR A 131 4.85 -14.38 -21.08
C TYR A 131 4.58 -13.10 -20.29
N VAL A 132 4.76 -11.94 -20.92
CA VAL A 132 4.51 -10.63 -20.29
C VAL A 132 3.04 -10.49 -19.89
N ILE A 133 2.10 -10.83 -20.78
CA ILE A 133 0.66 -10.72 -20.49
C ILE A 133 0.27 -11.61 -19.32
N VAL A 134 0.68 -12.88 -19.33
CA VAL A 134 0.35 -13.84 -18.27
C VAL A 134 0.92 -13.38 -16.94
N CYS A 135 2.22 -13.03 -16.90
CA CYS A 135 2.85 -12.55 -15.68
C CYS A 135 2.16 -11.28 -15.14
N TYR A 136 1.81 -10.34 -16.02
CA TYR A 136 1.16 -9.10 -15.61
C TYR A 136 -0.24 -9.34 -15.05
N LEU A 137 -1.07 -10.16 -15.70
CA LEU A 137 -2.41 -10.48 -15.23
C LEU A 137 -2.39 -11.26 -13.91
N THR A 138 -1.48 -12.24 -13.77
CA THR A 138 -1.33 -12.98 -12.51
C THR A 138 -0.85 -12.06 -11.40
N GLN A 139 0.15 -11.21 -11.65
CA GLN A 139 0.66 -10.30 -10.63
C GLN A 139 -0.37 -9.24 -10.23
N LEU A 140 -1.15 -8.73 -11.19
CA LEU A 140 -2.28 -7.85 -10.94
C LEU A 140 -3.27 -8.50 -9.97
N PHE A 141 -3.63 -9.77 -10.20
CA PHE A 141 -4.54 -10.51 -9.32
C PHE A 141 -3.96 -10.70 -7.91
N ILE A 142 -2.69 -11.08 -7.79
CA ILE A 142 -1.99 -11.22 -6.50
C ILE A 142 -1.97 -9.88 -5.74
N LEU A 143 -1.70 -8.77 -6.43
CA LEU A 143 -1.69 -7.43 -5.83
C LEU A 143 -3.10 -6.98 -5.40
N MET A 144 -4.15 -7.34 -6.14
CA MET A 144 -5.52 -7.08 -5.69
C MET A 144 -5.84 -7.82 -4.38
N LEU A 145 -5.42 -9.08 -4.25
CA LEU A 145 -5.58 -9.82 -2.99
C LEU A 145 -4.74 -9.19 -1.85
N HIS A 146 -3.53 -8.73 -2.14
CA HIS A 146 -2.71 -8.01 -1.18
C HIS A 146 -3.43 -6.75 -0.65
N GLU A 147 -3.95 -5.89 -1.52
CA GLU A 147 -4.67 -4.66 -1.12
C GLU A 147 -5.99 -4.92 -0.40
N ILE A 148 -6.76 -5.92 -0.83
CA ILE A 148 -8.00 -6.32 -0.15
C ILE A 148 -7.70 -6.79 1.27
N SER A 149 -6.55 -7.41 1.51
CA SER A 149 -6.15 -7.89 2.83
C SER A 149 -5.90 -6.74 3.82
N HIS A 150 -5.29 -5.64 3.38
CA HIS A 150 -5.18 -4.42 4.20
C HIS A 150 -6.56 -3.84 4.52
N TYR A 151 -7.42 -3.73 3.50
CA TYR A 151 -8.75 -3.18 3.68
C TYR A 151 -9.60 -4.04 4.64
N TYR A 152 -9.47 -5.36 4.59
CA TYR A 152 -10.21 -6.27 5.47
C TYR A 152 -10.02 -5.91 6.96
N TYR A 153 -8.77 -5.75 7.40
CA TYR A 153 -8.49 -5.36 8.80
C TYR A 153 -8.86 -3.92 9.11
N TYR A 154 -8.71 -3.01 8.13
CA TYR A 154 -9.19 -1.64 8.28
C TYR A 154 -10.70 -1.59 8.53
N TYR A 155 -11.45 -2.41 7.79
CA TYR A 155 -12.89 -2.53 7.90
C TYR A 155 -13.32 -3.11 9.25
N GLU A 156 -12.65 -4.16 9.75
CA GLU A 156 -12.96 -4.72 11.08
C GLU A 156 -12.90 -3.67 12.19
N PHE A 157 -12.02 -2.67 12.06
CA PHE A 157 -11.84 -1.63 13.08
C PHE A 157 -12.77 -0.41 12.89
N PHE A 158 -12.86 0.13 11.67
CA PHE A 158 -13.56 1.40 11.42
C PHE A 158 -14.95 1.23 10.77
N GLN A 159 -15.18 0.15 10.03
CA GLN A 159 -16.41 -0.11 9.27
C GLN A 159 -16.84 1.05 8.34
N PRO A 160 -15.94 1.58 7.49
CA PRO A 160 -16.27 2.67 6.57
C PRO A 160 -17.34 2.24 5.56
N LYS A 161 -18.18 3.19 5.12
CA LYS A 161 -19.26 2.91 4.17
C LYS A 161 -18.74 2.53 2.78
N TYR A 162 -17.62 3.13 2.38
CA TYR A 162 -16.99 2.90 1.09
C TYR A 162 -15.49 2.68 1.25
N SER A 163 -14.91 1.97 0.29
CA SER A 163 -13.47 1.93 0.08
C SER A 163 -13.10 2.70 -1.17
N VAL A 164 -11.89 3.26 -1.17
CA VAL A 164 -11.27 3.83 -2.36
C VAL A 164 -10.05 3.00 -2.69
N PHE A 165 -10.12 2.27 -3.79
CA PHE A 165 -8.97 1.59 -4.39
C PHE A 165 -8.46 2.39 -5.58
N GLY A 166 -7.22 2.14 -6.00
CA GLY A 166 -6.71 2.74 -7.20
C GLY A 166 -5.34 2.23 -7.60
N ILE A 167 -4.86 2.82 -8.68
CA ILE A 167 -3.51 2.62 -9.19
C ILE A 167 -2.80 3.97 -9.10
N THR A 168 -1.61 3.99 -8.51
CA THR A 168 -0.73 5.15 -8.50
C THR A 168 0.58 4.83 -9.21
N PHE A 169 1.10 5.83 -9.89
CA PHE A 169 2.41 5.80 -10.51
C PHE A 169 3.35 6.68 -9.69
N ARG A 170 4.39 6.07 -9.12
CA ARG A 170 5.30 6.73 -8.19
C ARG A 170 6.74 6.68 -8.70
N TYR A 171 7.47 7.76 -8.49
CA TYR A 171 8.89 7.91 -8.86
C TYR A 171 9.21 7.56 -10.33
N PHE A 172 8.25 7.78 -11.24
CA PHE A 172 8.37 7.52 -12.68
C PHE A 172 8.62 6.06 -13.10
N SER A 173 8.48 5.10 -12.19
CA SER A 173 8.73 3.69 -12.51
C SER A 173 7.92 2.69 -11.71
N LEU A 174 7.35 3.07 -10.56
CA LEU A 174 6.58 2.16 -9.72
C LEU A 174 5.09 2.30 -9.99
N PHE A 175 4.50 1.26 -10.58
CA PHE A 175 3.06 1.07 -10.60
C PHE A 175 2.63 0.35 -9.32
N LEU A 176 1.82 1.02 -8.50
CA LEU A 176 1.35 0.51 -7.22
C LEU A 176 -0.17 0.49 -7.20
N PHE A 177 -0.74 -0.62 -6.75
CA PHE A 177 -2.12 -0.63 -6.30
C PHE A 177 -2.17 -0.02 -4.90
N PHE A 178 -3.28 0.64 -4.57
CA PHE A 178 -3.46 1.17 -3.23
C PHE A 178 -4.91 1.04 -2.80
N THR A 179 -5.10 0.85 -1.50
CA THR A 179 -6.36 1.08 -0.81
C THR A 179 -6.24 2.27 0.17
N SER A 180 -7.28 3.09 0.27
CA SER A 180 -7.28 4.24 1.16
C SER A 180 -7.62 3.82 2.59
N VAL A 181 -6.69 4.06 3.52
CA VAL A 181 -6.83 3.79 4.97
C VAL A 181 -6.68 5.10 5.77
N PRO A 182 -7.60 6.07 5.60
CA PRO A 182 -7.42 7.44 6.07
C PRO A 182 -7.33 7.60 7.60
N PHE A 183 -7.84 6.62 8.36
CA PHE A 183 -7.86 6.64 9.83
C PHE A 183 -6.83 5.70 10.46
N ILE A 184 -5.87 5.16 9.70
CA ILE A 184 -4.87 4.20 10.20
C ILE A 184 -4.09 4.69 11.43
N ASP A 185 -3.88 6.00 11.57
CA ASP A 185 -3.15 6.59 12.70
C ASP A 185 -3.94 6.57 14.02
N LEU A 186 -5.26 6.32 13.97
CA LEU A 186 -6.10 6.13 15.17
C LEU A 186 -6.08 4.69 15.70
N MET A 187 -5.52 3.74 14.95
CA MET A 187 -5.42 2.35 15.39
C MET A 187 -4.31 2.21 16.43
N ASP A 188 -4.55 1.38 17.44
CA ASP A 188 -3.49 0.96 18.36
C ASP A 188 -2.38 0.23 17.59
N LYS A 189 -1.18 0.23 18.16
CA LYS A 189 0.02 -0.34 17.52
C LYS A 189 -0.20 -1.75 16.99
N LYS A 190 -0.87 -2.62 17.77
CA LYS A 190 -1.07 -4.03 17.39
C LYS A 190 -1.99 -4.17 16.19
N ASN A 191 -3.11 -3.43 16.16
CA ASN A 191 -4.03 -3.47 15.03
C ASN A 191 -3.44 -2.76 13.79
N LYS A 192 -2.70 -1.67 13.99
CA LYS A 192 -1.95 -1.00 12.92
C LYS A 192 -0.92 -1.94 12.26
N GLU A 193 -0.13 -2.66 13.06
CA GLU A 193 0.83 -3.65 12.55
C GLU A 193 0.14 -4.82 11.83
N LYS A 194 -0.98 -5.33 12.36
CA LYS A 194 -1.77 -6.34 11.66
C LYS A 194 -2.24 -5.86 10.30
N LEU A 195 -2.80 -4.65 10.23
CA LEU A 195 -3.24 -4.05 8.98
C LEU A 195 -2.06 -3.91 8.01
N ILE A 196 -0.94 -3.33 8.43
CA ILE A 196 0.23 -3.11 7.56
C ILE A 196 0.84 -4.41 7.04
N LEU A 197 0.89 -5.48 7.86
CA LEU A 197 1.46 -6.75 7.43
C LEU A 197 0.48 -7.64 6.66
N ALA A 198 -0.77 -7.23 6.53
CA ALA A 198 -1.83 -8.09 6.01
C ALA A 198 -1.58 -8.55 4.57
N GLY A 199 -1.25 -7.61 3.69
CA GLY A 199 -0.94 -7.89 2.30
C GLY A 199 0.29 -8.78 2.15
N ILE A 200 1.37 -8.54 2.92
CA ILE A 200 2.59 -9.35 2.89
C ILE A 200 2.30 -10.79 3.32
N LYS A 201 1.56 -10.98 4.41
CA LYS A 201 1.16 -12.32 4.88
C LYS A 201 0.35 -13.07 3.83
N THR A 202 -0.57 -12.38 3.15
CA THR A 202 -1.35 -12.94 2.05
C THR A 202 -0.46 -13.37 0.88
N GLN A 203 0.53 -12.56 0.48
CA GLN A 203 1.48 -12.93 -0.59
C GLN A 203 2.36 -14.12 -0.21
N ILE A 204 2.81 -14.19 1.05
CA ILE A 204 3.57 -15.33 1.59
C ILE A 204 2.71 -16.61 1.57
N PHE A 205 1.43 -16.50 1.95
CA PHE A 205 0.51 -17.64 1.91
C PHE A 205 0.32 -18.15 0.46
N ILE A 206 0.11 -17.24 -0.50
CA ILE A 206 0.04 -17.58 -1.92
C ILE A 206 1.35 -18.25 -2.39
N MET A 207 2.51 -17.77 -1.93
CA MET A 207 3.79 -18.41 -2.21
C MET A 207 3.87 -19.85 -1.67
N GLY A 208 3.32 -20.09 -0.49
CA GLY A 208 3.18 -21.44 0.08
C GLY A 208 2.34 -22.35 -0.81
N ILE A 209 1.21 -21.85 -1.31
CA ILE A 209 0.36 -22.60 -2.26
C ILE A 209 1.13 -22.93 -3.54
N PHE A 210 1.83 -21.95 -4.13
CA PHE A 210 2.67 -22.22 -5.29
C PHE A 210 3.74 -23.27 -5.00
N SER A 211 4.39 -23.19 -3.84
CA SER A 211 5.41 -24.16 -3.44
C SER A 211 4.85 -25.58 -3.34
N ILE A 212 3.64 -25.77 -2.79
CA ILE A 212 2.94 -27.07 -2.78
C ILE A 212 2.69 -27.54 -4.21
N TYR A 213 2.16 -26.67 -5.07
CA TYR A 213 1.89 -27.01 -6.47
C TYR A 213 3.18 -27.45 -7.19
N GLY A 214 4.27 -26.70 -7.03
CA GLY A 214 5.56 -27.01 -7.64
C GLY A 214 6.16 -28.33 -7.16
N LEU A 215 5.97 -28.67 -5.88
CA LEU A 215 6.43 -29.95 -5.31
C LEU A 215 5.62 -31.16 -5.82
N LEU A 216 4.30 -30.99 -6.02
CA LEU A 216 3.40 -32.09 -6.39
C LEU A 216 3.29 -32.31 -7.90
N PHE A 217 3.32 -31.24 -8.68
CA PHE A 217 3.02 -31.26 -10.12
C PHE A 217 4.19 -30.82 -11.00
N GLY A 218 5.32 -30.44 -10.38
CA GLY A 218 6.46 -29.85 -11.08
C GLY A 218 6.23 -28.40 -11.45
N TYR A 219 7.17 -27.83 -12.21
CA TYR A 219 7.14 -26.43 -12.63
C TYR A 219 7.60 -26.27 -14.07
N ASN A 220 7.04 -25.26 -14.74
CA ASN A 220 7.48 -24.78 -16.05
C ASN A 220 7.99 -23.34 -15.95
N THR A 221 8.47 -22.79 -17.07
CA THR A 221 8.99 -21.43 -17.16
C THR A 221 7.99 -20.36 -16.70
N TYR A 222 6.68 -20.51 -16.98
CA TYR A 222 5.64 -19.59 -16.49
C TYR A 222 5.52 -19.59 -14.97
N PHE A 223 5.46 -20.78 -14.37
CA PHE A 223 5.40 -20.95 -12.93
C PHE A 223 6.64 -20.33 -12.27
N GLN A 224 7.84 -20.59 -12.82
CA GLN A 224 9.09 -20.02 -12.33
C GLN A 224 9.04 -18.49 -12.30
N LEU A 225 8.60 -17.86 -13.39
CA LEU A 225 8.49 -16.41 -13.49
C LEU A 225 7.48 -15.83 -12.50
N ILE A 226 6.28 -16.40 -12.42
CA ILE A 226 5.24 -15.96 -11.48
C ILE A 226 5.70 -16.09 -10.04
N TYR A 227 6.31 -17.22 -9.69
CA TYR A 227 6.86 -17.47 -8.35
C TYR A 227 7.94 -16.43 -8.01
N CYS A 228 8.91 -16.22 -8.91
CA CYS A 228 9.98 -15.25 -8.70
C CYS A 228 9.45 -13.81 -8.60
N LEU A 229 8.47 -13.44 -9.42
CA LEU A 229 7.84 -12.11 -9.36
C LEU A 229 7.09 -11.89 -8.05
N ASN A 230 6.34 -12.88 -7.56
CA ASN A 230 5.70 -12.79 -6.24
C ASN A 230 6.75 -12.68 -5.13
N PHE A 231 7.88 -13.39 -5.24
CA PHE A 231 8.96 -13.36 -4.25
C PHE A 231 9.61 -11.98 -4.20
N LEU A 232 9.95 -11.44 -5.37
CA LEU A 232 10.48 -10.09 -5.50
C LEU A 232 9.48 -9.06 -4.98
N SER A 233 8.18 -9.21 -5.30
CA SER A 233 7.12 -8.33 -4.79
C SER A 233 7.06 -8.32 -3.26
N ILE A 234 7.14 -9.49 -2.61
CA ILE A 234 7.21 -9.59 -1.14
C ILE A 234 8.46 -8.87 -0.61
N ALA A 235 9.62 -9.14 -1.21
CA ALA A 235 10.88 -8.54 -0.81
C ALA A 235 10.85 -7.00 -0.94
N PHE A 236 10.37 -6.48 -2.06
CA PHE A 236 10.21 -5.03 -2.29
C PHE A 236 9.23 -4.41 -1.30
N ASN A 237 8.07 -5.03 -1.05
CA ASN A 237 7.09 -4.51 -0.08
C ASN A 237 7.62 -4.52 1.36
N LEU A 238 8.52 -5.43 1.72
CA LEU A 238 9.17 -5.45 3.03
C LEU A 238 10.26 -4.38 3.21
N LEU A 239 10.78 -3.80 2.12
CA LEU A 239 11.78 -2.75 2.23
C LEU A 239 11.21 -1.54 2.98
N PRO A 240 11.95 -0.95 3.93
CA PRO A 240 11.49 0.20 4.71
C PRO A 240 11.49 1.51 3.91
N PHE A 241 11.48 1.44 2.58
CA PHE A 241 11.71 2.54 1.64
C PHE A 241 10.49 2.75 0.73
N PHE A 242 10.49 3.81 -0.07
CA PHE A 242 9.50 4.06 -1.13
C PHE A 242 8.02 4.19 -0.71
N LYS A 243 7.72 4.27 0.59
CA LYS A 243 6.35 4.28 1.15
C LYS A 243 5.53 3.05 0.78
N LEU A 244 6.18 1.88 0.82
CA LEU A 244 5.57 0.55 0.75
C LEU A 244 5.20 0.05 2.16
N ASP A 245 4.71 -1.18 2.31
CA ASP A 245 4.29 -1.71 3.62
C ASP A 245 5.41 -1.69 4.66
N GLY A 246 6.63 -2.10 4.28
CA GLY A 246 7.81 -2.10 5.14
C GLY A 246 8.16 -0.71 5.64
N TYR A 247 7.92 0.33 4.84
CA TYR A 247 8.09 1.72 5.25
C TYR A 247 7.11 2.10 6.38
N TRP A 248 5.85 1.69 6.26
CA TRP A 248 4.83 1.95 7.28
C TRP A 248 5.06 1.12 8.53
N TYR A 249 5.51 -0.12 8.36
CA TYR A 249 5.87 -1.00 9.47
C TYR A 249 7.06 -0.41 10.26
N ALA A 250 8.10 0.04 9.57
CA ALA A 250 9.23 0.72 10.21
C ALA A 250 8.81 2.02 10.89
N SER A 251 7.91 2.81 10.28
CA SER A 251 7.33 4.00 10.91
C SER A 251 6.61 3.65 12.22
N SER A 252 5.83 2.56 12.23
CA SER A 252 5.14 2.04 13.43
C SER A 252 6.12 1.63 14.53
N ILE A 253 7.19 0.91 14.20
CA ILE A 253 8.25 0.52 15.15
C ILE A 253 8.92 1.75 15.76
N LEU A 254 9.23 2.75 14.92
CA LEU A 254 9.87 4.01 15.32
C LEU A 254 8.92 4.98 16.02
N ARG A 255 7.64 4.61 16.24
CA ARG A 255 6.60 5.45 16.85
C ARG A 255 6.45 6.80 16.15
N SER A 256 6.58 6.80 14.83
CA SER A 256 6.36 7.97 13.98
C SER A 256 5.22 7.67 13.01
N ASN A 257 4.33 8.63 12.78
CA ASN A 257 3.30 8.48 11.73
C ASN A 257 3.96 8.40 10.35
N ASN A 258 5.11 9.05 10.19
CA ASN A 258 5.89 9.04 8.96
C ASN A 258 7.36 9.35 9.28
N TYR A 259 8.24 8.36 9.18
CA TYR A 259 9.64 8.58 9.55
C TYR A 259 10.36 9.58 8.63
N MET A 260 9.92 9.77 7.39
CA MET A 260 10.53 10.78 6.50
C MET A 260 10.15 12.21 6.89
N ILE A 261 8.93 12.44 7.34
CA ILE A 261 8.52 13.73 7.92
C ILE A 261 9.37 14.01 9.16
N TYR A 262 9.52 13.01 10.04
CA TYR A 262 10.41 13.11 11.20
C TYR A 262 11.84 13.45 10.77
N PHE A 263 12.38 12.75 9.77
CA PHE A 263 13.71 13.00 9.23
C PHE A 263 13.88 14.44 8.75
N PHE A 264 12.95 14.97 7.96
CA PHE A 264 13.02 16.36 7.50
C PHE A 264 12.85 17.38 8.64
N ASP A 265 11.98 17.10 9.61
CA ASP A 265 11.80 17.96 10.78
C ASP A 265 13.04 17.97 11.68
N MET A 266 13.75 16.84 11.79
CA MET A 266 15.04 16.73 12.46
C MET A 266 16.12 17.55 11.75
N LEU A 267 16.20 17.50 10.42
CA LEU A 267 17.11 18.36 9.64
C LEU A 267 16.79 19.85 9.83
N LYS A 268 15.51 20.20 9.96
CA LYS A 268 15.03 21.56 10.27
C LYS A 268 15.13 21.93 11.76
N ARG A 269 15.71 21.07 12.60
CA ARG A 269 15.84 21.24 14.06
C ARG A 269 14.51 21.44 14.82
N ARG A 270 13.40 20.94 14.27
CA ARG A 270 12.06 20.94 14.89
C ARG A 270 11.80 19.70 15.76
N LYS A 271 12.63 18.67 15.63
CA LYS A 271 12.59 17.42 16.39
C LYS A 271 13.99 17.05 16.88
N GLN A 272 14.05 16.29 17.98
CA GLN A 272 15.30 15.77 18.50
C GLN A 272 15.97 14.82 17.50
N PHE A 273 17.29 14.74 17.56
CA PHE A 273 18.06 13.87 16.69
C PHE A 273 17.83 12.40 17.04
N ASN A 274 17.55 11.58 16.03
CA ASN A 274 17.45 10.13 16.15
C ASN A 274 18.30 9.47 15.05
N PHE A 275 19.36 8.78 15.47
CA PHE A 275 20.35 8.18 14.56
C PHE A 275 19.74 7.14 13.62
N VAL A 276 18.78 6.33 14.09
CA VAL A 276 18.13 5.30 13.27
C VAL A 276 17.29 5.95 12.17
N VAL A 277 16.50 6.96 12.54
CA VAL A 277 15.69 7.74 11.58
C VAL A 277 16.59 8.46 10.56
N PHE A 278 17.75 8.96 11.01
CA PHE A 278 18.73 9.60 10.14
C PHE A 278 19.27 8.66 9.06
N ILE A 279 19.77 7.48 9.45
CA ILE A 279 20.28 6.48 8.50
C ILE A 279 19.18 6.05 7.53
N MET A 280 18.00 5.69 8.05
CA MET A 280 16.88 5.26 7.22
C MET A 280 16.46 6.33 6.22
N GLY A 281 16.40 7.60 6.65
CA GLY A 281 16.06 8.72 5.80
C GLY A 281 17.06 8.92 4.66
N ILE A 282 18.36 8.85 4.95
CA ILE A 282 19.42 8.95 3.94
C ILE A 282 19.32 7.81 2.93
N ILE A 283 19.23 6.55 3.41
CA ILE A 283 19.15 5.40 2.51
C ILE A 283 17.90 5.50 1.64
N ASN A 284 16.75 5.90 2.19
CA ASN A 284 15.52 6.07 1.41
C ASN A 284 15.69 7.11 0.29
N ILE A 285 16.33 8.25 0.57
CA ILE A 285 16.61 9.29 -0.44
C ILE A 285 17.54 8.75 -1.52
N LEU A 286 18.64 8.09 -1.13
CA LEU A 286 19.59 7.49 -2.07
C LEU A 286 18.92 6.46 -2.98
N MET A 287 18.07 5.60 -2.41
CA MET A 287 17.33 4.58 -3.15
C MET A 287 16.32 5.20 -4.13
N ILE A 288 15.59 6.25 -3.73
CA ILE A 288 14.70 7.00 -4.63
C ILE A 288 15.49 7.65 -5.77
N PHE A 289 16.64 8.26 -5.45
CA PHE A 289 17.49 8.91 -6.44
C PHE A 289 18.07 7.92 -7.46
N LEU A 290 18.61 6.79 -6.99
CA LEU A 290 19.12 5.71 -7.84
C LEU A 290 18.02 5.13 -8.73
N LEU A 291 16.81 4.92 -8.19
CA LEU A 291 15.66 4.46 -8.96
C LEU A 291 15.31 5.43 -10.09
N ILE A 292 15.27 6.74 -9.82
CA ILE A 292 14.97 7.76 -10.83
C ILE A 292 16.05 7.79 -11.92
N ILE A 293 17.33 7.78 -11.55
CA ILE A 293 18.44 7.76 -12.52
C ILE A 293 18.35 6.51 -13.40
N TYR A 294 18.20 5.34 -12.78
CA TYR A 294 18.09 4.08 -13.51
C TYR A 294 16.91 4.08 -14.49
N SER A 295 15.75 4.60 -14.04
CA SER A 295 14.54 4.71 -14.88
C SER A 295 14.79 5.65 -16.07
N PHE A 296 15.45 6.79 -15.84
CA PHE A 296 15.78 7.75 -16.89
C PHE A 296 16.76 7.17 -17.92
N LEU A 297 17.86 6.56 -17.46
CA LEU A 297 18.85 5.92 -18.35
C LEU A 297 18.22 4.78 -19.17
N SER A 298 17.34 3.99 -18.54
CA SER A 298 16.62 2.91 -19.23
C SER A 298 15.70 3.44 -20.33
N LEU A 299 15.00 4.56 -20.08
CA LEU A 299 14.19 5.24 -21.09
C LEU A 299 15.05 5.76 -22.24
N CYS A 300 16.16 6.45 -21.96
CA CYS A 300 17.08 6.93 -23.00
C CYS A 300 17.60 5.79 -23.89
N ASN A 301 17.95 4.64 -23.29
CA ASN A 301 18.42 3.47 -24.03
C ASN A 301 17.35 2.86 -24.95
N LEU A 302 16.06 3.07 -24.67
CA LEU A 302 14.97 2.64 -25.57
C LEU A 302 14.83 3.53 -26.80
N PHE A 303 15.24 4.80 -26.73
CA PHE A 303 15.16 5.75 -27.86
C PHE A 303 16.45 5.83 -28.70
N ILE A 304 17.57 5.33 -28.18
CA ILE A 304 18.87 5.32 -28.87
C ILE A 304 19.07 4.02 -29.69
N LYS A 305 18.21 3.02 -29.51
CA LYS A 305 18.13 1.81 -30.36
C LYS A 305 17.07 1.97 -31.44
#